data_AF-S7R9W1-F1
#
_entry.id   AF-S7R9W1-F1
#
_cell.length_a   1.000
_cell.length_b   1.000
_cell.length_c   1.000
_cell.angle_alpha   90.00
_cell.angle_beta   90.00
_cell.angle_gamma   90.00
#
_symmetry.space_group_name_H-M   'P 1'
#
loop_
_entity.id
_entity.type
_entity.pdbx_description
1 polymer ?
#
loop_
_entity_poly.entity_id
_entity_poly.type
_entity_poly.pdbx_seq_one_letter_code
_entity_poly.pdbx_strand_id
1 'polypeptide(L)'
;FVYGLLLTEKHVRLYQFDRAGAVFSGRVPIHNEATTFVKLILALSTVDEVQLGFNDRIRWKNNDLYCIMDGVGTYKICNVKPFHRRTIRGRGTTCWVVEDPDEQGSRLLLKFAWRTLDRVPEWEFLEEIQRKCGRIPGVSELRGRGEIERISDLRNGAPLLTPTNKTINDRQYYYVFQPFYGRTLEKAPNTLILLEAFRDIIAAQWELARLDIVHRDISTQNMLLNERPDAQVGERGVLIDFDMAKRVIRDKSGAETDFRTGTRVFQSIKVLMGYGTHDYLDDLESSFYGITWIACTSDR
;
A
#
# COMPACT_ATOMS: atom_id res chain seq x y z
N PHE A 1 10.45 2.26 -11.79
CA PHE A 1 11.89 2.24 -11.43
C PHE A 1 12.49 3.59 -11.82
N VAL A 2 13.76 3.87 -11.53
CA VAL A 2 14.45 5.09 -11.99
C VAL A 2 15.89 4.75 -12.35
N TYR A 3 16.38 5.22 -13.48
CA TYR A 3 17.79 5.11 -13.84
C TYR A 3 18.61 6.31 -13.38
N GLY A 4 19.89 6.10 -13.10
CA GLY A 4 20.84 7.16 -12.78
C GLY A 4 22.27 6.83 -13.20
N LEU A 5 23.07 7.85 -13.48
CA LEU A 5 24.50 7.70 -13.76
C LEU A 5 25.33 8.24 -12.62
N LEU A 6 26.35 7.48 -12.23
CA LEU A 6 27.47 8.00 -11.46
C LEU A 6 28.64 8.21 -12.41
N LEU A 7 28.90 9.48 -12.75
CA LEU A 7 29.97 9.89 -13.66
C LEU A 7 31.16 10.45 -12.88
N THR A 8 32.36 10.09 -13.33
CA THR A 8 33.64 10.65 -12.87
C THR A 8 34.47 11.02 -14.08
N GLU A 9 35.63 11.66 -13.88
CA GLU A 9 36.56 12.01 -14.97
C GLU A 9 37.07 10.79 -15.77
N LYS A 10 37.00 9.57 -15.21
CA LYS A 10 37.57 8.36 -15.81
C LYS A 10 36.55 7.27 -16.11
N HIS A 11 35.43 7.24 -15.39
CA HIS A 11 34.47 6.16 -15.46
C HIS A 11 33.04 6.64 -15.34
N VAL A 12 32.12 5.88 -15.93
CA VAL A 12 30.68 5.97 -15.69
C VAL A 12 30.16 4.65 -15.11
N ARG A 13 29.10 4.72 -14.31
CA ARG A 13 28.37 3.56 -13.82
C ARG A 13 26.87 3.81 -13.91
N LEU A 14 26.14 2.88 -14.53
CA LEU A 14 24.69 2.91 -14.60
C LEU A 14 24.10 2.29 -13.34
N TYR A 15 23.10 2.96 -12.77
CA TYR A 15 22.28 2.50 -11.67
C TYR A 15 20.82 2.40 -12.11
N GLN A 16 20.13 1.36 -11.64
CA GLN A 16 18.68 1.26 -11.66
C GLN A 16 18.20 1.13 -10.23
N PHE A 17 17.33 2.05 -9.81
CA PHE A 17 16.66 2.05 -8.51
C PHE A 17 15.22 1.57 -8.68
N ASP A 18 14.81 0.65 -7.82
CA ASP A 18 13.47 0.09 -7.81
C ASP A 18 13.01 -0.22 -6.38
N ARG A 19 11.84 -0.84 -6.24
CA ARG A 19 11.26 -1.13 -4.92
C ARG A 19 11.91 -2.30 -4.20
N ALA A 20 12.76 -3.08 -4.87
CA ALA A 20 13.58 -4.12 -4.27
C ALA A 20 14.97 -3.61 -3.83
N GLY A 21 15.47 -2.53 -4.43
CA GLY A 21 16.72 -1.87 -4.06
C GLY A 21 17.38 -1.14 -5.23
N ALA A 22 18.70 -1.24 -5.32
CA ALA A 22 19.46 -0.74 -6.47
C ALA A 22 20.26 -1.88 -7.11
N VAL A 23 20.30 -1.90 -8.43
CA VAL A 23 21.26 -2.68 -9.22
C VAL A 23 22.13 -1.71 -10.01
N PHE A 24 23.37 -2.12 -10.30
CA PHE A 24 24.30 -1.26 -11.01
C PHE A 24 25.21 -2.07 -11.92
N SER A 25 25.69 -1.43 -12.97
CA SER A 25 26.66 -2.00 -13.91
C SER A 25 28.06 -2.11 -13.27
N GLY A 26 29.00 -2.75 -13.99
CA GLY A 26 30.42 -2.51 -13.79
C GLY A 26 30.80 -1.04 -14.04
N ARG A 27 32.01 -0.65 -13.66
CA ARG A 27 32.57 0.67 -14.03
C ARG A 27 33.01 0.63 -15.49
N VAL A 28 32.49 1.53 -16.30
CA VAL A 28 32.84 1.66 -17.72
C VAL A 28 33.89 2.77 -17.88
N PRO A 29 35.12 2.48 -18.35
CA PRO A 29 36.15 3.48 -18.59
C PRO A 29 35.80 4.34 -19.82
N ILE A 30 35.38 5.60 -19.61
CA ILE A 30 34.75 6.43 -20.65
C ILE A 30 35.69 6.79 -21.81
N HIS A 31 37.00 6.88 -21.55
CA HIS A 31 38.00 7.23 -22.56
C HIS A 31 38.36 6.06 -23.48
N ASN A 32 38.20 4.82 -22.98
CA ASN A 32 38.50 3.60 -23.74
C ASN A 32 37.23 3.02 -24.38
N GLU A 33 36.08 3.22 -23.74
CA GLU A 33 34.77 2.71 -24.16
C GLU A 33 33.79 3.85 -24.47
N ALA A 34 34.23 4.85 -25.23
CA ALA A 34 33.43 6.04 -25.56
C ALA A 34 32.09 5.69 -26.21
N THR A 35 32.03 4.65 -27.06
CA THR A 35 30.79 4.17 -27.67
C THR A 35 29.78 3.68 -26.64
N THR A 36 30.22 2.94 -25.61
CA THR A 36 29.35 2.50 -24.51
C THR A 36 28.85 3.70 -23.70
N PHE A 37 29.72 4.68 -23.44
CA PHE A 37 29.34 5.90 -22.74
C PHE A 37 28.25 6.69 -23.50
N VAL A 38 28.42 6.91 -24.81
CA VAL A 38 27.41 7.60 -25.64
C VAL A 38 26.09 6.83 -25.66
N LYS A 39 26.13 5.49 -25.77
CA LYS A 39 24.91 4.66 -25.70
C LYS A 39 24.16 4.83 -24.38
N LEU A 40 24.86 4.91 -23.24
CA LEU A 40 24.23 5.15 -21.95
C LEU A 40 23.55 6.53 -21.88
N ILE A 41 24.19 7.58 -22.40
CA ILE A 41 23.60 8.93 -22.44
C ILE A 41 22.36 8.94 -23.34
N LEU A 42 22.43 8.33 -24.52
CA LEU A 42 21.30 8.24 -25.45
C LEU A 42 20.13 7.45 -24.83
N ALA A 43 20.41 6.32 -24.19
CA ALA A 43 19.39 5.50 -23.54
C ALA A 43 18.62 6.28 -22.45
N LEU A 44 19.31 7.15 -21.70
CA LEU A 44 18.72 7.97 -20.66
C LEU A 44 18.14 9.30 -21.16
N SER A 45 18.39 9.65 -22.42
CA SER A 45 17.84 10.84 -23.07
C SER A 45 16.60 10.51 -23.92
N THR A 46 16.03 9.31 -23.75
CA THR A 46 14.79 8.92 -24.43
C THR A 46 13.62 9.83 -24.02
N VAL A 47 12.74 10.13 -24.97
CA VAL A 47 11.47 10.85 -24.72
C VAL A 47 10.35 9.90 -24.28
N ASP A 48 10.61 8.59 -24.32
CA ASP A 48 9.69 7.58 -23.82
C ASP A 48 9.73 7.56 -22.29
N GLU A 49 8.78 8.26 -21.68
CA GLU A 49 8.66 8.38 -20.23
C GLU A 49 8.49 7.00 -19.55
N VAL A 50 7.87 6.03 -20.22
CA VAL A 50 7.70 4.67 -19.68
C VAL A 50 9.04 3.97 -19.54
N GLN A 51 9.91 4.10 -20.55
CA GLN A 51 11.26 3.56 -20.49
C GLN A 51 12.12 4.22 -19.40
N LEU A 52 11.81 5.47 -19.03
CA LEU A 52 12.45 6.15 -17.90
C LEU A 52 11.83 5.77 -16.54
N GLY A 53 10.75 4.99 -16.54
CA GLY A 53 10.06 4.48 -15.35
C GLY A 53 8.97 5.41 -14.81
N PHE A 54 8.49 6.37 -15.60
CA PHE A 54 7.28 7.12 -15.28
C PHE A 54 6.03 6.24 -15.38
N ASN A 55 5.04 6.56 -14.55
CA ASN A 55 3.76 5.89 -14.57
C ASN A 55 2.90 6.47 -15.70
N ASP A 56 2.65 5.67 -16.73
CA ASP A 56 1.85 6.03 -17.89
C ASP A 56 0.34 6.00 -17.67
N ARG A 57 -0.13 5.57 -16.50
CA ARG A 57 -1.54 5.48 -16.17
C ARG A 57 -2.09 6.81 -15.69
N ILE A 58 -1.26 7.70 -15.18
CA ILE A 58 -1.69 9.02 -14.69
C ILE A 58 -1.37 10.06 -15.76
N ARG A 59 -2.39 10.61 -16.43
CA ARG A 59 -2.21 11.54 -17.56
C ARG A 59 -3.09 12.76 -17.44
N TRP A 60 -2.55 13.90 -17.89
CA TRP A 60 -3.34 15.11 -18.07
C TRP A 60 -4.13 15.04 -19.39
N LYS A 61 -5.40 15.42 -19.33
CA LYS A 61 -6.26 15.60 -20.51
C LYS A 61 -7.20 16.78 -20.24
N ASN A 62 -7.20 17.76 -21.14
CA ASN A 62 -8.09 18.94 -21.05
C ASN A 62 -8.05 19.65 -19.67
N ASN A 63 -6.86 19.88 -19.11
CA ASN A 63 -6.62 20.46 -17.77
C ASN A 63 -7.10 19.61 -16.57
N ASP A 64 -7.67 18.44 -16.80
CA ASP A 64 -8.01 17.48 -15.77
C ASP A 64 -6.98 16.34 -15.75
N LEU A 65 -6.79 15.74 -14.57
CA LEU A 65 -5.92 14.58 -14.39
C LEU A 65 -6.78 13.31 -14.43
N TYR A 66 -6.32 12.30 -15.17
CA TYR A 66 -7.02 11.03 -15.32
C TYR A 66 -6.11 9.86 -14.98
N CYS A 67 -6.73 8.79 -14.45
CA CYS A 67 -6.12 7.48 -14.36
C CYS A 67 -6.68 6.56 -15.44
N ILE A 68 -5.82 6.02 -16.29
CA ILE A 68 -6.17 5.09 -17.37
C ILE A 68 -5.75 3.69 -16.94
N MET A 69 -6.72 2.80 -16.84
CA MET A 69 -6.53 1.42 -16.42
C MET A 69 -6.86 0.50 -17.59
N ASP A 70 -5.84 -0.11 -18.19
CA ASP A 70 -5.97 -0.92 -19.41
C ASP A 70 -7.01 -2.03 -19.25
N GLY A 71 -8.01 -2.03 -20.13
CA GLY A 71 -9.11 -3.01 -20.09
C GLY A 71 -10.10 -2.86 -18.93
N VAL A 72 -9.93 -1.85 -18.07
CA VAL A 72 -10.80 -1.60 -16.90
C VAL A 72 -11.58 -0.31 -17.07
N GLY A 73 -10.93 0.80 -17.42
CA GLY A 73 -11.62 2.07 -17.60
C GLY A 73 -10.72 3.30 -17.47
N THR A 74 -11.32 4.48 -17.63
CA THR A 74 -10.67 5.77 -17.42
C THR A 74 -11.40 6.51 -16.31
N TYR A 75 -10.66 6.95 -15.30
CA TYR A 75 -11.19 7.56 -14.09
C TYR A 75 -10.68 8.99 -13.96
N LYS A 76 -11.58 9.95 -13.76
CA LYS A 76 -11.18 11.33 -13.47
C LYS A 76 -10.66 11.43 -12.04
N ILE A 77 -9.45 11.96 -11.87
CA ILE A 77 -8.84 12.16 -10.56
C ILE A 77 -9.40 13.45 -9.96
N CYS A 78 -9.92 13.35 -8.75
CA CYS A 78 -10.40 14.52 -8.02
C CYS A 78 -9.24 15.47 -7.72
N ASN A 79 -9.51 16.78 -7.71
CA ASN A 79 -8.50 17.80 -7.37
C ASN A 79 -8.21 17.84 -5.86
N VAL A 80 -7.67 16.74 -5.35
CA VAL A 80 -7.21 16.56 -3.97
C VAL A 80 -5.80 16.04 -3.99
N LYS A 81 -4.99 16.46 -3.02
CA LYS A 81 -3.61 16.00 -2.92
C LYS A 81 -3.59 14.47 -2.70
N PRO A 82 -2.87 13.70 -3.53
CA PRO A 82 -2.78 12.25 -3.33
C PRO A 82 -2.02 11.93 -2.04
N PHE A 83 -2.40 10.81 -1.42
CA PHE A 83 -1.58 10.21 -0.39
C PHE A 83 -0.38 9.53 -1.06
N HIS A 84 0.82 9.76 -0.55
CA HIS A 84 2.03 9.14 -1.10
C HIS A 84 3.07 8.89 0.01
N ARG A 85 3.47 7.62 0.19
CA ARG A 85 4.60 7.27 1.07
C ARG A 85 5.93 7.50 0.36
N ARG A 86 6.80 8.31 0.96
CA ARG A 86 8.13 8.69 0.44
C ARG A 86 9.24 7.64 0.61
N THR A 87 8.92 6.43 1.08
CA THR A 87 9.95 5.39 1.25
C THR A 87 10.44 4.91 -0.13
N ILE A 88 11.76 4.80 -0.31
CA ILE A 88 12.35 4.36 -1.59
C ILE A 88 12.10 2.85 -1.77
N ARG A 89 12.56 2.05 -0.81
CA ARG A 89 12.33 0.59 -0.77
C ARG A 89 11.03 0.28 0.00
N GLY A 90 10.28 -0.72 -0.46
CA GLY A 90 9.05 -1.17 0.22
C GLY A 90 7.79 -0.99 -0.63
N ARG A 91 6.65 -0.72 0.04
CA ARG A 91 5.32 -0.67 -0.59
C ARG A 91 5.15 0.48 -1.57
N GLY A 92 5.76 1.64 -1.31
CA GLY A 92 5.65 2.80 -2.19
C GLY A 92 4.21 3.27 -2.41
N THR A 93 3.34 3.07 -1.41
CA THR A 93 1.90 3.25 -1.52
C THR A 93 1.56 4.66 -1.99
N THR A 94 0.75 4.75 -3.04
CA THR A 94 0.18 5.98 -3.57
C THR A 94 -1.32 5.80 -3.71
N CYS A 95 -2.11 6.69 -3.11
CA CYS A 95 -3.57 6.65 -3.22
C CYS A 95 -4.10 7.92 -3.87
N TRP A 96 -4.92 7.74 -4.88
CA TRP A 96 -5.63 8.78 -5.60
C TRP A 96 -7.12 8.69 -5.26
N VAL A 97 -7.77 9.84 -5.15
CA VAL A 97 -9.24 9.89 -5.08
C VAL A 97 -9.73 10.14 -6.49
N VAL A 98 -10.64 9.30 -6.96
CA VAL A 98 -11.21 9.39 -8.30
C VAL A 98 -12.72 9.47 -8.24
N GLU A 99 -13.33 10.04 -9.27
CA GLU A 99 -14.79 10.01 -9.44
C GLU A 99 -15.24 8.56 -9.70
N ASP A 100 -16.33 8.16 -9.07
CA ASP A 100 -16.98 6.87 -9.34
C ASP A 100 -17.79 6.99 -10.64
N PRO A 101 -17.47 6.22 -11.70
CA PRO A 101 -18.24 6.28 -12.95
C PRO A 101 -19.62 5.64 -12.83
N ASP A 102 -19.82 4.76 -11.84
CA ASP A 102 -21.05 3.98 -11.68
C ASP A 102 -22.06 4.69 -10.76
N GLU A 103 -21.59 5.60 -9.91
CA GLU A 103 -22.43 6.32 -8.95
C GLU A 103 -22.10 7.82 -8.94
N GLN A 104 -22.98 8.63 -9.54
CA GLN A 104 -22.77 10.07 -9.68
C GLN A 104 -22.62 10.76 -8.31
N GLY A 105 -21.50 11.47 -8.13
CA GLY A 105 -21.19 12.19 -6.88
C GLY A 105 -20.45 11.34 -5.85
N SER A 106 -20.38 10.01 -6.05
CA SER A 106 -19.52 9.12 -5.27
C SER A 106 -18.07 9.19 -5.75
N ARG A 107 -17.18 8.72 -4.87
CA ARG A 107 -15.74 8.72 -5.09
C ARG A 107 -15.16 7.37 -4.72
N LEU A 108 -14.12 6.97 -5.44
CA LEU A 108 -13.32 5.79 -5.14
C LEU A 108 -11.92 6.21 -4.67
N LEU A 109 -11.33 5.39 -3.82
CA LEU A 109 -9.92 5.41 -3.52
C LEU A 109 -9.22 4.39 -4.43
N LEU A 110 -8.35 4.88 -5.30
CA LEU A 110 -7.44 4.07 -6.11
C LEU A 110 -6.08 4.01 -5.44
N LYS A 111 -5.73 2.85 -4.90
CA LYS A 111 -4.45 2.58 -4.25
C LYS A 111 -3.53 1.83 -5.21
N PHE A 112 -2.32 2.32 -5.38
CA PHE A 112 -1.20 1.63 -6.03
C PHE A 112 -0.14 1.26 -4.99
N ALA A 113 0.33 0.03 -5.00
CA ALA A 113 1.37 -0.42 -4.07
C ALA A 113 2.17 -1.61 -4.60
N TRP A 114 3.31 -1.86 -3.96
CA TRP A 114 4.17 -3.01 -4.20
C TRP A 114 4.08 -4.00 -3.04
N ARG A 115 3.63 -5.22 -3.31
CA ARG A 115 3.64 -6.32 -2.34
C ARG A 115 4.79 -7.27 -2.64
N THR A 116 5.35 -7.91 -1.62
CA THR A 116 6.25 -9.05 -1.85
C THR A 116 5.42 -10.29 -2.22
N LEU A 117 5.97 -11.17 -3.08
CA LEU A 117 5.23 -12.34 -3.57
C LEU A 117 4.91 -13.39 -2.50
N ASP A 118 5.63 -13.40 -1.39
CA ASP A 118 5.39 -14.25 -0.22
C ASP A 118 4.18 -13.80 0.62
N ARG A 119 3.61 -12.62 0.34
CA ARG A 119 2.44 -12.10 1.03
C ARG A 119 1.17 -12.35 0.23
N VAL A 120 0.15 -12.79 0.96
CA VAL A 120 -1.22 -12.81 0.47
C VAL A 120 -1.65 -11.37 0.18
N PRO A 121 -2.17 -11.06 -1.00
CA PRO A 121 -2.61 -9.73 -1.35
C PRO A 121 -3.86 -9.30 -0.55
N GLU A 122 -3.98 -8.00 -0.28
CA GLU A 122 -5.08 -7.44 0.53
C GLU A 122 -6.47 -7.79 -0.03
N TRP A 123 -6.61 -7.83 -1.35
CA TRP A 123 -7.89 -8.12 -2.01
C TRP A 123 -8.38 -9.54 -1.75
N GLU A 124 -7.50 -10.51 -1.51
CA GLU A 124 -7.94 -11.88 -1.19
C GLU A 124 -8.70 -11.94 0.15
N PHE A 125 -8.31 -11.10 1.12
CA PHE A 125 -9.04 -11.00 2.39
C PHE A 125 -10.40 -10.32 2.19
N LEU A 126 -10.45 -9.26 1.39
CA LEU A 126 -11.70 -8.53 1.11
C LEU A 126 -12.67 -9.39 0.27
N GLU A 127 -12.17 -10.11 -0.74
CA GLU A 127 -12.97 -11.08 -1.52
C GLU A 127 -13.45 -12.24 -0.65
N GLU A 128 -12.63 -12.72 0.31
CA GLU A 128 -13.04 -13.75 1.25
C GLU A 128 -14.18 -13.28 2.16
N ILE A 129 -14.10 -12.06 2.69
CA ILE A 129 -15.16 -11.44 3.50
C ILE A 129 -16.44 -11.34 2.66
N GLN A 130 -16.35 -10.78 1.46
CA GLN A 130 -17.48 -10.67 0.53
C GLN A 130 -18.13 -12.03 0.25
N ARG A 131 -17.33 -13.07 0.04
CA ARG A 131 -17.82 -14.42 -0.28
C ARG A 131 -18.44 -15.13 0.93
N LYS A 132 -17.86 -14.99 2.13
CA LYS A 132 -18.31 -15.73 3.32
C LYS A 132 -19.51 -15.10 4.01
N CYS A 133 -19.56 -13.77 4.07
CA CYS A 133 -20.59 -13.05 4.82
C CYS A 133 -21.25 -11.91 4.04
N GLY A 134 -20.94 -11.73 2.76
CA GLY A 134 -21.49 -10.64 1.95
C GLY A 134 -20.79 -9.31 2.26
N ARG A 135 -20.81 -8.87 3.51
CA ARG A 135 -20.05 -7.71 3.99
C ARG A 135 -19.89 -7.78 5.50
N ILE A 136 -18.82 -7.19 6.01
CA ILE A 136 -18.71 -6.87 7.44
C ILE A 136 -18.87 -5.34 7.56
N PRO A 137 -19.94 -4.85 8.20
CA PRO A 137 -20.06 -3.43 8.55
C PRO A 137 -18.80 -2.96 9.27
N GLY A 138 -18.22 -1.86 8.79
CA GLY A 138 -16.97 -1.31 9.31
C GLY A 138 -15.68 -1.93 8.77
N VAL A 139 -15.75 -2.78 7.75
CA VAL A 139 -14.59 -3.18 6.93
C VAL A 139 -14.71 -2.58 5.53
N SER A 140 -13.58 -2.13 4.99
CA SER A 140 -13.52 -1.57 3.64
C SER A 140 -13.96 -2.57 2.56
N GLU A 141 -14.70 -2.11 1.58
CA GLU A 141 -15.11 -2.92 0.42
C GLU A 141 -14.04 -2.93 -0.68
N LEU A 142 -14.08 -3.96 -1.51
CA LEU A 142 -13.29 -4.04 -2.75
C LEU A 142 -14.21 -3.81 -3.95
N ARG A 143 -13.86 -2.84 -4.80
CA ARG A 143 -14.58 -2.51 -6.04
C ARG A 143 -13.85 -3.00 -7.29
N GLY A 144 -12.54 -3.15 -7.21
CA GLY A 144 -11.73 -3.62 -8.32
C GLY A 144 -10.29 -3.84 -7.91
N ARG A 145 -9.56 -4.62 -8.69
CA ARG A 145 -8.14 -4.92 -8.46
C ARG A 145 -7.44 -5.27 -9.76
N GLY A 146 -6.13 -5.26 -9.73
CA GLY A 146 -5.33 -5.88 -10.77
C GLY A 146 -3.84 -5.86 -10.45
N GLU A 147 -3.12 -6.73 -11.12
CA GLU A 147 -1.66 -6.81 -11.08
C GLU A 147 -1.10 -6.13 -12.33
N ILE A 148 0.03 -5.43 -12.18
CA ILE A 148 0.62 -4.62 -13.24
C ILE A 148 1.92 -5.27 -13.74
N GLU A 149 2.96 -5.28 -12.91
CA GLU A 149 4.30 -5.74 -13.30
C GLU A 149 5.10 -6.23 -12.08
N ARG A 150 6.12 -7.05 -12.30
CA ARG A 150 7.06 -7.47 -11.25
C ARG A 150 8.38 -6.74 -11.36
N ILE A 151 9.13 -6.69 -10.25
CA ILE A 151 10.48 -6.13 -10.27
C ILE A 151 11.41 -6.97 -11.14
N SER A 152 11.22 -8.30 -11.17
CA SER A 152 11.98 -9.18 -12.06
C SER A 152 11.80 -8.83 -13.54
N ASP A 153 10.57 -8.51 -13.96
CA ASP A 153 10.25 -8.08 -15.33
C ASP A 153 10.97 -6.76 -15.67
N LEU A 154 11.04 -5.85 -14.70
CA LEU A 154 11.71 -4.55 -14.83
C LEU A 154 13.24 -4.61 -14.83
N ARG A 155 13.83 -5.74 -14.45
CA ARG A 155 15.28 -5.90 -14.28
C ARG A 155 15.98 -6.53 -15.47
N ASN A 156 15.27 -6.82 -16.56
CA ASN A 156 15.84 -7.37 -17.80
C ASN A 156 16.78 -8.57 -17.55
N GLY A 157 16.38 -9.48 -16.68
CA GLY A 157 17.17 -10.68 -16.32
C GLY A 157 18.21 -10.49 -15.20
N ALA A 158 18.39 -9.28 -14.64
CA ALA A 158 19.27 -9.09 -13.50
C ALA A 158 18.72 -9.78 -12.23
N PRO A 159 19.54 -10.57 -11.51
CA PRO A 159 19.05 -11.39 -10.41
C PRO A 159 18.66 -10.54 -9.20
N LEU A 160 17.66 -11.02 -8.45
CA LEU A 160 17.22 -10.44 -7.18
C LEU A 160 18.08 -10.93 -6.02
N LEU A 161 19.33 -10.47 -5.96
CA LEU A 161 20.31 -10.89 -4.96
C LEU A 161 20.88 -9.69 -4.19
N THR A 162 21.23 -9.93 -2.92
CA THR A 162 22.03 -8.99 -2.13
C THR A 162 23.52 -9.07 -2.54
N PRO A 163 24.37 -8.11 -2.13
CA PRO A 163 25.82 -8.23 -2.29
C PRO A 163 26.44 -9.47 -1.63
N THR A 164 25.73 -10.05 -0.66
CA THR A 164 26.09 -11.30 0.04
C THR A 164 25.43 -12.55 -0.56
N ASN A 165 24.94 -12.45 -1.79
CA ASN A 165 24.32 -13.53 -2.56
C ASN A 165 23.05 -14.13 -1.92
N LYS A 166 22.33 -13.35 -1.10
CA LYS A 166 21.03 -13.77 -0.54
C LYS A 166 19.90 -13.36 -1.48
N THR A 167 18.95 -14.27 -1.70
CA THR A 167 17.74 -14.00 -2.49
C THR A 167 16.89 -12.91 -1.86
N ILE A 168 16.42 -11.98 -2.68
CA ILE A 168 15.46 -10.95 -2.34
C ILE A 168 14.10 -11.38 -2.89
N ASN A 169 13.07 -11.38 -2.06
CA ASN A 169 11.71 -11.66 -2.52
C ASN A 169 11.29 -10.64 -3.57
N ASP A 170 10.86 -11.16 -4.72
CA ASP A 170 10.31 -10.35 -5.79
C ASP A 170 9.05 -9.64 -5.32
N ARG A 171 8.71 -8.56 -6.02
CA ARG A 171 7.57 -7.71 -5.70
C ARG A 171 6.66 -7.55 -6.89
N GLN A 172 5.37 -7.65 -6.63
CA GLN A 172 4.29 -7.39 -7.59
C GLN A 172 3.77 -5.97 -7.36
N TYR A 173 3.78 -5.17 -8.43
CA TYR A 173 3.03 -3.92 -8.47
C TYR A 173 1.57 -4.23 -8.76
N TYR A 174 0.67 -3.62 -8.01
CA TYR A 174 -0.76 -3.85 -8.12
C TYR A 174 -1.55 -2.59 -7.79
N TYR A 175 -2.84 -2.64 -8.09
CA TYR A 175 -3.80 -1.65 -7.66
C TYR A 175 -5.05 -2.28 -7.05
N VAL A 176 -5.73 -1.51 -6.20
CA VAL A 176 -7.09 -1.79 -5.71
C VAL A 176 -7.95 -0.53 -5.78
N PHE A 177 -9.23 -0.72 -6.09
CA PHE A 177 -10.29 0.26 -5.96
C PHE A 177 -11.13 -0.07 -4.74
N GLN A 178 -11.37 0.92 -3.91
CA GLN A 178 -12.25 0.83 -2.74
C GLN A 178 -13.13 2.08 -2.68
N PRO A 179 -14.27 2.05 -2.00
CA PRO A 179 -15.02 3.28 -1.76
C PRO A 179 -14.17 4.32 -1.01
N PHE A 180 -14.32 5.59 -1.35
CA PHE A 180 -13.72 6.66 -0.57
C PHE A 180 -14.56 6.95 0.67
N TYR A 181 -14.07 6.55 1.84
CA TYR A 181 -14.82 6.68 3.10
C TYR A 181 -14.71 8.08 3.72
N GLY A 182 -13.56 8.74 3.65
CA GLY A 182 -13.38 10.06 4.24
C GLY A 182 -12.09 10.21 5.02
N ARG A 183 -12.14 11.05 6.04
CA ARG A 183 -11.01 11.38 6.93
C ARG A 183 -10.71 10.27 7.96
N THR A 184 -9.54 10.34 8.59
CA THR A 184 -9.18 9.47 9.72
C THR A 184 -9.99 9.81 10.97
N LEU A 185 -10.12 8.84 11.89
CA LEU A 185 -10.82 9.06 13.17
C LEU A 185 -10.21 10.20 14.01
N GLU A 186 -8.91 10.46 13.90
CA GLU A 186 -8.24 11.62 14.52
C GLU A 186 -8.91 12.95 14.18
N LYS A 187 -9.58 13.04 13.03
CA LYS A 187 -10.24 14.26 12.55
C LYS A 187 -11.75 14.27 12.78
N ALA A 188 -12.25 13.36 13.62
CA ALA A 188 -13.66 13.31 13.98
C ALA A 188 -14.12 14.65 14.57
N PRO A 189 -15.29 15.16 14.19
CA PRO A 189 -15.74 16.51 14.55
C PRO A 189 -16.08 16.66 16.04
N ASN A 190 -16.39 15.57 16.74
CA ASN A 190 -16.64 15.56 18.18
C ASN A 190 -16.46 14.15 18.77
N THR A 191 -16.39 14.09 20.10
CA THR A 191 -16.20 12.85 20.86
C THR A 191 -17.28 11.80 20.61
N LEU A 192 -18.54 12.21 20.44
CA LEU A 192 -19.63 11.26 20.21
C LEU A 192 -19.41 10.53 18.88
N ILE A 193 -19.17 11.27 17.80
CA ILE A 193 -18.92 10.70 16.47
C ILE A 193 -17.66 9.83 16.48
N LEU A 194 -16.60 10.25 17.18
CA LEU A 194 -15.38 9.45 17.36
C LEU A 194 -15.69 8.10 18.01
N LEU A 195 -16.39 8.10 19.15
CA LEU A 195 -16.68 6.88 19.91
C LEU A 195 -17.66 5.97 19.17
N GLU A 196 -18.63 6.54 18.47
CA GLU A 196 -19.56 5.81 17.63
C GLU A 196 -18.88 5.07 16.48
N ALA A 197 -17.97 5.75 15.78
CA ALA A 197 -17.19 5.15 14.70
C ALA A 197 -16.18 4.14 15.25
N PHE A 198 -15.51 4.44 16.35
CA PHE A 198 -14.58 3.50 17.00
C PHE A 198 -15.29 2.21 17.44
N ARG A 199 -16.48 2.32 18.04
CA ARG A 199 -17.32 1.16 18.39
C ARG A 199 -17.62 0.29 17.17
N ASP A 200 -17.96 0.91 16.05
CA ASP A 200 -18.27 0.20 14.80
C ASP A 200 -17.01 -0.54 14.28
N ILE A 201 -15.80 0.01 14.44
CA ILE A 201 -14.53 -0.68 14.12
C ILE A 201 -14.26 -1.86 15.06
N ILE A 202 -14.51 -1.73 16.37
CA ILE A 202 -14.35 -2.86 17.31
C ILE A 202 -15.31 -4.00 16.93
N ALA A 203 -16.54 -3.69 16.55
CA ALA A 203 -17.49 -4.69 16.06
C ALA A 203 -17.00 -5.35 14.76
N ALA A 204 -16.42 -4.60 13.84
CA ALA A 204 -15.79 -5.13 12.63
C ALA A 204 -14.63 -6.09 12.95
N GLN A 205 -13.76 -5.72 13.91
CA GLN A 205 -12.65 -6.58 14.36
C GLN A 205 -13.14 -7.90 14.97
N TRP A 206 -14.27 -7.87 15.70
CA TRP A 206 -14.89 -9.08 16.22
C TRP A 206 -15.33 -10.03 15.09
N GLU A 207 -15.98 -9.50 14.05
CA GLU A 207 -16.41 -10.31 12.91
C GLU A 207 -15.21 -10.83 12.09
N LEU A 208 -14.14 -10.05 11.94
CA LEU A 208 -12.88 -10.52 11.34
C LEU A 208 -12.27 -11.68 12.13
N ALA A 209 -12.25 -11.60 13.46
CA ALA A 209 -11.75 -12.66 14.32
C ALA A 209 -12.55 -13.96 14.17
N ARG A 210 -13.87 -13.88 13.95
CA ARG A 210 -14.73 -15.05 13.67
C ARG A 210 -14.41 -15.71 12.33
N LEU A 211 -13.83 -14.98 11.40
CA LEU A 211 -13.33 -15.49 10.13
C LEU A 211 -11.86 -15.95 10.19
N ASP A 212 -11.25 -15.94 11.37
CA ASP A 212 -9.82 -16.19 11.59
C ASP A 212 -8.93 -15.21 10.79
N ILE A 213 -9.37 -13.96 10.60
CA ILE A 213 -8.60 -12.91 9.94
C ILE A 213 -8.11 -11.92 11.00
N VAL A 214 -6.80 -11.66 11.03
CA VAL A 214 -6.18 -10.57 11.79
C VAL A 214 -5.61 -9.53 10.86
N HIS A 215 -5.80 -8.26 11.18
CA HIS A 215 -5.42 -7.11 10.37
C HIS A 215 -3.93 -6.78 10.47
N ARG A 216 -3.36 -6.80 11.69
CA ARG A 216 -1.93 -6.63 11.99
C ARG A 216 -1.29 -5.26 11.70
N ASP A 217 -2.01 -4.32 11.11
CA ASP A 217 -1.58 -2.92 10.95
C ASP A 217 -2.67 -1.94 11.39
N ILE A 218 -3.32 -2.23 12.53
CA ILE A 218 -4.27 -1.30 13.15
C ILE A 218 -3.50 -0.05 13.59
N SER A 219 -3.94 1.11 13.10
CA SER A 219 -3.36 2.41 13.44
C SER A 219 -4.39 3.50 13.19
N THR A 220 -4.14 4.70 13.72
CA THR A 220 -5.02 5.86 13.50
C THR A 220 -5.18 6.26 12.03
N GLN A 221 -4.23 5.86 11.18
CA GLN A 221 -4.27 6.10 9.73
C GLN A 221 -5.12 5.09 8.96
N ASN A 222 -5.38 3.92 9.56
CA ASN A 222 -6.17 2.85 8.96
C ASN A 222 -7.60 2.76 9.52
N MET A 223 -7.92 3.62 10.49
CA MET A 223 -9.26 3.79 11.05
C MET A 223 -9.89 5.07 10.49
N LEU A 224 -10.86 4.94 9.61
CA LEU A 224 -11.53 6.06 8.94
C LEU A 224 -12.91 6.33 9.52
N LEU A 225 -13.30 7.60 9.48
CA LEU A 225 -14.68 8.02 9.59
C LEU A 225 -15.34 7.85 8.21
N ASN A 226 -16.45 7.11 8.16
CA ASN A 226 -17.25 6.97 6.96
C ASN A 226 -18.19 8.18 6.82
N GLU A 227 -17.82 9.07 5.92
CA GLU A 227 -18.54 10.30 5.58
C GLU A 227 -19.45 10.12 4.37
N ARG A 228 -19.67 8.89 3.92
CA ARG A 228 -20.62 8.62 2.84
C ARG A 228 -22.05 8.91 3.30
N PRO A 229 -22.91 9.53 2.46
CA PRO A 229 -24.28 9.87 2.83
C PRO A 229 -25.16 8.66 3.19
N ASP A 230 -24.82 7.48 2.66
CA ASP A 230 -25.54 6.22 2.84
C ASP A 230 -25.04 5.39 4.04
N ALA A 231 -24.07 5.88 4.80
CA ALA A 231 -23.49 5.17 5.93
C ALA A 231 -24.53 4.89 7.04
N GLN A 232 -24.72 3.62 7.38
CA GLN A 232 -25.67 3.20 8.42
C GLN A 232 -24.98 3.05 9.78
N VAL A 233 -25.79 2.84 10.83
CA VAL A 233 -25.28 2.45 12.15
C VAL A 233 -24.52 1.12 12.01
N GLY A 234 -23.29 1.07 12.51
CA GLY A 234 -22.38 -0.07 12.31
C GLY A 234 -21.36 0.16 11.20
N GLU A 235 -21.48 1.24 10.43
CA GLU A 235 -20.61 1.55 9.28
C GLU A 235 -19.95 2.92 9.40
N ARG A 236 -20.11 3.60 10.54
CA ARG A 236 -19.62 4.97 10.72
C ARG A 236 -18.11 5.02 10.89
N GLY A 237 -17.52 3.94 11.40
CA GLY A 237 -16.08 3.71 11.38
C GLY A 237 -15.75 2.57 10.44
N VAL A 238 -14.70 2.74 9.63
CA VAL A 238 -14.27 1.74 8.66
C VAL A 238 -12.77 1.46 8.80
N LEU A 239 -12.43 0.17 8.86
CA LEU A 239 -11.07 -0.31 8.81
C LEU A 239 -10.62 -0.55 7.36
N ILE A 240 -9.46 0.01 6.99
CA ILE A 240 -8.85 -0.08 5.66
C ILE A 240 -7.43 -0.69 5.74
N ASP A 241 -6.83 -0.99 4.58
CA ASP A 241 -5.42 -1.40 4.41
C ASP A 241 -5.06 -2.81 4.94
N PHE A 242 -5.58 -3.84 4.27
CA PHE A 242 -5.38 -5.26 4.63
C PHE A 242 -4.04 -5.84 4.10
N ASP A 243 -3.08 -5.01 3.70
CA ASP A 243 -1.77 -5.42 3.16
C ASP A 243 -0.94 -6.31 4.10
N MET A 244 -1.20 -6.18 5.40
CA MET A 244 -0.48 -6.87 6.47
C MET A 244 -1.30 -8.00 7.09
N ALA A 245 -2.54 -8.17 6.63
CA ALA A 245 -3.48 -9.14 7.19
C ALA A 245 -2.97 -10.57 7.05
N LYS A 246 -3.42 -11.44 7.96
CA LYS A 246 -3.05 -12.86 7.96
C LYS A 246 -4.23 -13.70 8.45
N ARG A 247 -4.33 -14.92 7.94
CA ARG A 247 -5.22 -15.94 8.49
C ARG A 247 -4.59 -16.57 9.73
N VAL A 248 -5.32 -16.61 10.83
CA VAL A 248 -4.91 -17.31 12.05
C VAL A 248 -5.06 -18.80 11.80
N ILE A 249 -3.93 -19.53 11.77
CA ILE A 249 -3.94 -20.99 11.64
C ILE A 249 -3.87 -21.58 13.04
N ARG A 250 -5.00 -22.06 13.55
CA ARG A 250 -5.14 -22.56 14.93
C ARG A 250 -4.23 -23.75 15.25
N ASP A 251 -3.81 -24.52 14.24
CA ASP A 251 -3.04 -25.76 14.41
C ASP A 251 -1.53 -25.63 14.13
N LYS A 252 -1.01 -24.41 13.88
CA LYS A 252 0.43 -24.18 13.70
C LYS A 252 1.02 -23.44 14.90
N SER A 253 1.67 -24.19 15.79
CA SER A 253 2.57 -23.65 16.80
C SER A 253 3.91 -23.27 16.16
N GLY A 254 4.08 -22.00 15.81
CA GLY A 254 5.34 -21.47 15.31
C GLY A 254 5.57 -20.05 15.81
N ALA A 255 6.79 -19.77 16.27
CA ALA A 255 7.23 -18.43 16.68
C ALA A 255 7.50 -17.50 15.47
N GLU A 256 6.53 -17.39 14.56
CA GLU A 256 6.60 -16.46 13.43
C GLU A 256 5.89 -15.15 13.75
N THR A 257 6.36 -14.44 14.77
CA THR A 257 6.08 -13.01 14.90
C THR A 257 6.97 -12.25 13.94
N ASP A 258 6.38 -11.74 12.86
CA ASP A 258 7.03 -10.68 12.09
C ASP A 258 6.94 -9.37 12.89
N PHE A 259 7.78 -9.24 13.92
CA PHE A 259 7.84 -8.07 14.81
C PHE A 259 8.17 -6.76 14.06
N ARG A 260 8.60 -6.86 12.79
CA ARG A 260 8.87 -5.70 11.92
C ARG A 260 7.63 -5.28 11.12
N THR A 261 6.53 -6.00 11.22
CA THR A 261 5.29 -5.75 10.48
C THR A 261 4.29 -4.96 11.32
N GLY A 262 3.72 -3.91 10.72
CA GLY A 262 2.76 -3.02 11.35
C GLY A 262 3.36 -1.69 11.81
N THR A 263 2.51 -0.81 12.30
CA THR A 263 2.91 0.51 12.79
C THR A 263 3.40 0.42 14.24
N ARG A 264 4.73 0.47 14.43
CA ARG A 264 5.42 0.16 15.70
C ARG A 264 4.81 0.76 16.98
N VAL A 265 4.38 2.02 16.93
CA VAL A 265 3.82 2.71 18.12
C VAL A 265 2.47 2.13 18.55
N PHE A 266 1.77 1.42 17.67
CA PHE A 266 0.49 0.79 17.93
C PHE A 266 0.58 -0.74 18.07
N GLN A 267 1.76 -1.35 17.91
CA GLN A 267 1.89 -2.80 18.07
C GLN A 267 1.66 -3.21 19.53
N SER A 268 1.04 -4.37 19.74
CA SER A 268 0.90 -4.96 21.08
C SER A 268 2.26 -5.25 21.70
N ILE A 269 2.31 -5.26 23.04
CA ILE A 269 3.52 -5.61 23.80
C ILE A 269 3.99 -7.02 23.41
N LYS A 270 3.06 -7.96 23.25
CA LYS A 270 3.35 -9.34 22.85
C LYS A 270 4.10 -9.39 21.51
N VAL A 271 3.61 -8.65 20.50
CA VAL A 271 4.24 -8.58 19.17
C VAL A 271 5.57 -7.83 19.22
N LEU A 272 5.66 -6.72 19.96
CA LEU A 272 6.88 -5.93 20.12
C LEU A 272 8.03 -6.74 20.74
N MET A 273 7.71 -7.59 21.72
CA MET A 273 8.66 -8.47 22.38
C MET A 273 8.97 -9.75 21.57
N GLY A 274 8.29 -9.95 20.42
CA GLY A 274 8.47 -11.11 19.57
C GLY A 274 7.91 -12.40 20.17
N TYR A 275 6.89 -12.31 21.04
CA TYR A 275 6.30 -13.46 21.69
C TYR A 275 5.08 -14.01 20.93
N GLY A 276 4.99 -15.33 20.85
CA GLY A 276 3.81 -16.03 20.32
C GLY A 276 3.53 -15.76 18.84
N THR A 277 2.26 -15.80 18.47
CA THR A 277 1.75 -15.42 17.15
C THR A 277 0.76 -14.26 17.30
N HIS A 278 0.68 -13.42 16.27
CA HIS A 278 -0.28 -12.32 16.23
C HIS A 278 -1.70 -12.87 16.13
N ASP A 279 -2.56 -12.53 17.07
CA ASP A 279 -3.97 -12.92 17.14
C ASP A 279 -4.89 -11.67 17.27
N TYR A 280 -6.19 -11.88 17.40
CA TYR A 280 -7.16 -10.79 17.46
C TYR A 280 -7.02 -9.91 18.73
N LEU A 281 -6.43 -10.43 19.82
CA LEU A 281 -6.20 -9.62 21.02
C LEU A 281 -5.12 -8.57 20.78
N ASP A 282 -4.14 -8.87 19.94
CA ASP A 282 -3.12 -7.90 19.53
C ASP A 282 -3.72 -6.76 18.69
N ASP A 283 -4.68 -7.06 17.82
CA ASP A 283 -5.40 -6.04 17.05
C ASP A 283 -6.27 -5.16 17.98
N LEU A 284 -6.86 -5.74 19.03
CA LEU A 284 -7.61 -4.99 20.05
C LEU A 284 -6.69 -4.10 20.91
N GLU A 285 -5.52 -4.60 21.32
CA GLU A 285 -4.52 -3.80 22.03
C GLU A 285 -4.03 -2.64 21.14
N SER A 286 -3.86 -2.88 19.84
CA SER A 286 -3.53 -1.85 18.87
C SER A 286 -4.65 -0.80 18.74
N SER A 287 -5.92 -1.21 18.74
CA SER A 287 -7.07 -0.30 18.78
C SER A 287 -7.10 0.56 20.05
N PHE A 288 -6.76 -0.03 21.21
CA PHE A 288 -6.62 0.69 22.47
C PHE A 288 -5.55 1.78 22.37
N TYR A 289 -4.35 1.45 21.86
CA TYR A 289 -3.31 2.46 21.64
C TYR A 289 -3.72 3.53 20.63
N GLY A 290 -4.46 3.15 19.59
CA GLY A 290 -5.02 4.08 18.61
C GLY A 290 -5.97 5.11 19.23
N ILE A 291 -6.92 4.68 20.06
CA ILE A 291 -7.86 5.62 20.70
C ILE A 291 -7.18 6.45 21.79
N THR A 292 -6.22 5.88 22.54
CA THR A 292 -5.41 6.64 23.51
C THR A 292 -4.58 7.72 22.82
N TRP A 293 -3.97 7.40 21.67
CA TRP A 293 -3.24 8.38 20.87
C TRP A 293 -4.15 9.56 20.49
N ILE A 294 -5.31 9.27 19.88
CA ILE A 294 -6.30 10.30 19.53
C ILE A 294 -6.66 11.16 20.75
N ALA A 295 -6.96 10.53 21.89
CA ALA A 295 -7.35 11.23 23.11
C ALA A 295 -6.23 12.14 23.68
N CYS A 296 -4.96 11.78 23.49
CA CYS A 296 -3.82 12.50 24.03
C CYS A 296 -3.22 13.53 23.05
N THR A 297 -3.46 13.42 21.74
CA THR A 297 -2.84 14.29 20.74
C THR A 297 -3.82 15.20 19.99
N SER A 298 -5.13 15.01 20.17
CA SER A 298 -6.11 15.89 19.52
C SER A 298 -6.18 17.22 20.28
N ASP A 299 -5.77 18.30 19.62
CA ASP A 299 -6.05 19.67 20.07
C ASP A 299 -7.58 19.86 20.02
N ARG A 300 -8.20 20.00 21.19
CA ARG A 300 -9.65 20.22 21.33
C ARG A 300 -10.08 21.59 20.81
#